data_AF-A0A060D7M6-F1
#
_entry.id   AF-A0A060D7M6-F1
#
_cell.length_a   1.000
_cell.length_b   1.000
_cell.length_c   1.000
_cell.angle_alpha   90.00
_cell.angle_beta   90.00
_cell.angle_gamma   90.00
#
_symmetry.space_group_name_H-M   'P 1'
#
loop_
_entity.id
_entity.type
_entity.pdbx_description
1 polymer ?
#
loop_
_entity_poly.entity_id
_entity_poly.type
_entity_poly.pdbx_seq_one_letter_code
_entity_poly.pdbx_strand_id
1 'polypeptide(L)'
;MPERKVVNKYYPHDFNPSLVYKRKKASKKAIKVRTMIPFTVCCLTCGSFLYKGSKFNSIKKKINYSSYLGIDIYRFYMNCNVCFSVFYFRTDPKSGSYIIERGVKLFDGNLNNQKRKKSMMGNRINKIKYVSDIIKKHYINNLNI
;
A
#
# COMPACT_ATOMS: atom_id res chain seq x y z
N MET A 1 0.02 -40.89 9.38
CA MET A 1 -0.23 -39.87 8.33
C MET A 1 0.36 -40.38 7.03
N PRO A 2 -0.36 -40.34 5.90
CA PRO A 2 0.25 -40.63 4.61
C PRO A 2 1.41 -39.66 4.33
N GLU A 3 2.42 -40.13 3.60
CA GLU A 3 3.63 -39.37 3.30
C GLU A 3 3.35 -38.11 2.45
N ARG A 4 4.20 -37.08 2.55
CA ARG A 4 4.05 -35.86 1.72
C ARG A 4 4.27 -36.14 0.23
N LYS A 5 5.14 -37.10 -0.09
CA LYS A 5 5.52 -37.49 -1.46
C LYS A 5 5.17 -38.95 -1.71
N VAL A 6 3.86 -39.25 -1.67
CA VAL A 6 3.39 -40.60 -1.99
C VAL A 6 3.74 -40.96 -3.43
N VAL A 7 4.47 -42.07 -3.61
CA VAL A 7 4.85 -42.61 -4.93
C VAL A 7 3.62 -43.15 -5.65
N ASN A 8 2.81 -43.98 -4.97
CA ASN A 8 1.65 -44.65 -5.55
C ASN A 8 0.34 -44.27 -4.87
N LYS A 9 -0.66 -43.88 -5.66
CA LYS A 9 -2.04 -43.69 -5.20
C LYS A 9 -2.86 -44.87 -5.72
N TYR A 10 -3.70 -45.43 -4.86
CA TYR A 10 -4.62 -46.48 -5.28
C TYR A 10 -5.66 -45.90 -6.26
N TYR A 11 -5.79 -46.51 -7.43
CA TYR A 11 -6.87 -46.28 -8.39
C TYR A 11 -7.74 -47.54 -8.43
N PRO A 12 -9.08 -47.43 -8.42
CA PRO A 12 -9.95 -48.61 -8.55
C PRO A 12 -9.78 -49.25 -9.93
N HIS A 13 -10.08 -50.56 -10.03
CA HIS A 13 -9.87 -51.35 -11.26
C HIS A 13 -10.64 -50.79 -12.46
N ASP A 14 -11.84 -50.24 -12.24
CA ASP A 14 -12.71 -49.69 -13.29
C ASP A 14 -12.37 -48.24 -13.67
N PHE A 15 -11.28 -47.66 -13.15
CA PHE A 15 -10.94 -46.25 -13.39
C PHE A 15 -10.44 -46.02 -14.82
N ASN A 16 -11.26 -45.34 -15.63
CA ASN A 16 -10.86 -44.88 -16.96
C ASN A 16 -10.52 -43.37 -16.95
N PRO A 17 -9.26 -42.97 -17.21
CA PRO A 17 -8.84 -41.56 -17.23
C PRO A 17 -9.62 -40.67 -18.22
N SER A 18 -10.13 -41.25 -19.32
CA SER A 18 -10.83 -40.51 -20.38
C SER A 18 -12.22 -40.02 -19.93
N LEU A 19 -12.84 -40.70 -18.97
CA LEU A 19 -14.17 -40.36 -18.45
C LEU A 19 -14.13 -39.30 -17.34
N VAL A 20 -12.94 -38.92 -16.86
CA VAL A 20 -12.78 -37.96 -15.76
C VAL A 20 -13.03 -36.53 -16.26
N TYR A 21 -14.17 -35.96 -15.89
CA TYR A 21 -14.48 -34.58 -16.22
C TYR A 21 -13.57 -33.59 -15.45
N LYS A 22 -12.92 -32.68 -16.18
CA LYS A 22 -12.15 -31.59 -15.58
C LYS A 22 -13.10 -30.49 -15.13
N ARG A 23 -13.29 -30.33 -13.82
CA ARG A 23 -14.01 -29.17 -13.27
C ARG A 23 -13.31 -27.87 -13.69
N LYS A 24 -13.93 -27.11 -14.59
CA LYS A 24 -13.52 -25.75 -14.92
C LYS A 24 -13.73 -24.88 -13.68
N LYS A 25 -12.67 -24.59 -12.93
CA LYS A 25 -12.73 -23.56 -11.90
C LYS A 25 -13.04 -22.23 -12.60
N ALA A 26 -14.06 -21.51 -12.13
CA ALA A 26 -14.44 -20.20 -12.68
C ALA A 26 -13.20 -19.31 -12.91
N SER A 27 -13.11 -18.70 -14.10
CA SER A 27 -11.90 -18.04 -14.64
C SER A 27 -11.43 -16.81 -13.87
N LYS A 28 -12.27 -16.25 -13.00
CA LYS A 28 -12.01 -14.98 -12.28
C LYS A 28 -11.89 -15.16 -10.77
N LYS A 29 -11.39 -16.30 -10.30
CA LYS A 29 -11.28 -16.55 -8.85
C LYS A 29 -10.19 -15.68 -8.23
N ALA A 30 -10.59 -14.89 -7.25
CA ALA A 30 -9.68 -14.22 -6.35
C ALA A 30 -8.87 -15.29 -5.59
N ILE A 31 -7.55 -15.22 -5.65
CA ILE A 31 -6.65 -16.24 -5.10
C ILE A 31 -6.21 -15.77 -3.71
N LYS A 32 -6.39 -16.61 -2.70
CA LYS A 32 -5.83 -16.36 -1.36
C LYS A 32 -4.33 -16.65 -1.40
N VAL A 33 -3.51 -15.64 -1.09
CA VAL A 33 -2.04 -15.72 -1.10
C VAL A 33 -1.52 -15.08 0.18
N ARG A 34 -0.47 -15.65 0.77
CA ARG A 34 0.23 -15.02 1.90
C ARG A 34 1.34 -14.11 1.35
N THR A 35 1.20 -12.79 1.51
CA THR A 35 2.16 -11.81 0.97
C THR A 35 2.67 -10.87 2.07
N MET A 36 3.78 -10.22 1.80
CA MET A 36 4.34 -9.16 2.65
C MET A 36 3.99 -7.78 2.11
N ILE A 37 3.81 -6.79 2.98
CA ILE A 37 3.63 -5.40 2.54
C ILE A 37 4.97 -4.84 2.04
N PRO A 38 5.01 -4.20 0.85
CA PRO A 38 6.24 -3.68 0.25
C PRO A 38 6.74 -2.36 0.86
N PHE A 39 5.86 -1.60 1.53
CA PHE A 39 6.16 -0.27 2.09
C PHE A 39 5.73 -0.15 3.55
N THR A 40 6.28 0.84 4.25
CA THR A 40 5.73 1.26 5.55
C THR A 40 4.57 2.22 5.28
N VAL A 41 3.38 1.87 5.76
CA VAL A 41 2.16 2.63 5.51
C VAL A 41 1.43 2.92 6.82
N CYS A 42 0.66 4.01 6.82
CA CYS A 42 -0.23 4.37 7.92
C CYS A 42 -1.69 4.15 7.49
N CYS A 43 -2.46 3.46 8.32
CA CYS A 43 -3.87 3.21 8.06
C CYS A 43 -4.69 4.51 8.23
N LEU A 44 -5.54 4.81 7.25
CA LEU A 44 -6.34 6.05 7.27
C LEU A 44 -7.47 6.01 8.30
N THR A 45 -7.95 4.82 8.68
CA THR A 45 -9.10 4.68 9.59
C THR A 45 -8.71 4.67 11.07
N CYS A 46 -7.61 4.01 11.44
CA CYS A 46 -7.18 3.89 12.84
C CYS A 46 -5.82 4.55 13.14
N GLY A 47 -5.11 5.06 12.14
CA GLY A 47 -3.79 5.67 12.33
C GLY A 47 -2.65 4.70 12.68
N SER A 48 -2.92 3.39 12.77
CA SER A 48 -1.88 2.40 13.06
C SER A 48 -0.89 2.27 11.91
N PHE A 49 0.38 2.05 12.23
CA PHE A 49 1.43 1.80 11.25
C PHE A 49 1.52 0.32 10.89
N LEU A 50 1.63 0.05 9.59
CA LEU A 50 1.95 -1.25 9.04
C LEU A 50 3.35 -1.15 8.42
N TYR A 51 4.31 -1.85 9.01
CA TYR A 51 5.70 -1.80 8.57
C TYR A 51 5.94 -2.69 7.35
N LYS A 52 6.91 -2.29 6.52
CA LYS A 52 7.41 -3.11 5.42
C LYS A 52 7.81 -4.50 5.92
N GLY A 53 7.45 -5.54 5.18
CA GLY A 53 7.75 -6.94 5.53
C GLY A 53 6.72 -7.63 6.43
N SER A 54 5.71 -6.90 6.94
CA SER A 54 4.60 -7.50 7.68
C SER A 54 3.83 -8.50 6.79
N LYS A 55 3.61 -9.72 7.30
CA LYS A 55 2.97 -10.83 6.58
C LYS A 55 1.46 -10.80 6.78
N PHE A 56 0.70 -11.03 5.71
CA PHE A 56 -0.76 -11.03 5.73
C PHE A 56 -1.33 -12.13 4.84
N ASN A 57 -2.56 -12.49 5.15
CA ASN A 57 -3.40 -13.27 4.26
C ASN A 57 -4.11 -12.31 3.31
N SER A 58 -3.74 -12.37 2.04
CA SER A 58 -4.16 -11.41 1.02
C SER A 58 -5.01 -12.08 -0.04
N ILE A 59 -5.88 -11.33 -0.69
CA ILE A 59 -6.65 -11.78 -1.84
C ILE A 59 -6.07 -11.13 -3.10
N LYS A 60 -5.46 -11.93 -3.97
CA LYS A 60 -4.92 -11.51 -5.27
C LYS A 60 -6.02 -11.57 -6.33
N LYS A 61 -6.31 -10.43 -6.96
CA LYS A 61 -7.29 -10.31 -8.05
C LYS A 61 -6.65 -9.65 -9.27
N LYS A 62 -6.85 -10.23 -10.46
CA LYS A 62 -6.45 -9.59 -11.73
C LYS A 62 -7.37 -8.41 -12.03
N ILE A 63 -6.80 -7.29 -12.45
CA ILE A 63 -7.56 -6.13 -12.92
C ILE A 63 -7.90 -6.36 -14.40
N ASN A 64 -9.19 -6.39 -14.77
CA ASN A 64 -9.63 -6.77 -16.13
C ASN A 64 -9.24 -5.74 -17.20
N TYR A 65 -9.14 -4.46 -16.84
CA TYR A 65 -9.00 -3.35 -17.80
C TYR A 65 -7.58 -2.82 -17.94
N SER A 66 -6.61 -3.42 -17.23
CA SER A 66 -5.26 -2.88 -17.14
C SER A 66 -4.24 -3.99 -17.29
N SER A 67 -3.61 -4.05 -18.46
CA SER A 67 -2.43 -4.85 -18.75
C SER A 67 -1.34 -3.92 -19.28
N TYR A 68 -0.12 -4.06 -18.80
CA TYR A 68 1.01 -3.27 -19.26
C TYR A 68 1.85 -4.12 -20.21
N LEU A 69 1.86 -3.80 -21.51
CA LEU A 69 2.61 -4.56 -22.53
C LEU A 69 2.32 -6.08 -22.49
N GLY A 70 1.07 -6.48 -22.22
CA GLY A 70 0.68 -7.89 -22.05
C GLY A 70 0.94 -8.49 -20.65
N ILE A 71 1.54 -7.72 -19.73
CA ILE A 71 1.75 -8.12 -18.33
C ILE A 71 0.49 -7.80 -17.53
N ASP A 72 -0.02 -8.81 -16.84
CA ASP A 72 -1.20 -8.69 -16.00
C ASP A 72 -0.95 -7.86 -14.74
N ILE A 73 -1.82 -6.89 -14.49
CA ILE A 73 -1.80 -6.12 -13.26
C ILE A 73 -2.69 -6.78 -12.21
N TYR A 74 -2.12 -6.95 -11.02
CA TYR A 74 -2.79 -7.56 -9.87
C TYR A 74 -3.06 -6.54 -8.78
N ARG A 75 -4.22 -6.69 -8.15
CA ARG A 75 -4.60 -5.99 -6.93
C ARG A 75 -4.59 -6.96 -5.77
N PHE A 76 -4.00 -6.53 -4.66
CA PHE A 76 -3.96 -7.29 -3.40
C PHE A 76 -4.86 -6.63 -2.38
N TYR A 77 -5.90 -7.34 -1.95
CA TYR A 77 -6.77 -6.91 -0.85
C TYR A 77 -6.28 -7.49 0.46
N MET A 78 -6.18 -6.63 1.47
CA MET A 78 -5.62 -6.94 2.77
C MET A 78 -6.42 -6.20 3.84
N ASN A 79 -6.48 -6.76 5.04
CA ASN A 79 -7.21 -6.16 6.16
C ASN A 79 -6.22 -5.59 7.18
N CYS A 80 -6.53 -4.44 7.76
CA CYS A 80 -5.76 -3.90 8.89
C CYS A 80 -5.87 -4.83 10.11
N ASN A 81 -4.78 -5.00 10.86
CA ASN A 81 -4.77 -5.85 12.06
C ASN A 81 -5.60 -5.26 13.23
N VAL A 82 -5.82 -3.95 13.24
CA VAL A 82 -6.49 -3.25 14.36
C VAL A 82 -7.97 -3.03 14.06
N CYS A 83 -8.29 -2.34 12.96
CA CYS A 83 -9.66 -1.93 12.63
C CYS A 83 -10.32 -2.78 11.53
N PHE A 84 -9.62 -3.80 11.02
CA PHE A 84 -10.08 -4.67 9.93
C PHE A 84 -10.51 -3.94 8.63
N SER A 85 -10.18 -2.65 8.50
CA SER A 85 -10.46 -1.89 7.29
C SER A 85 -9.67 -2.50 6.12
N VAL A 86 -10.33 -2.60 4.97
CA VAL A 86 -9.74 -3.16 3.77
C VAL A 86 -8.91 -2.08 3.08
N PHE A 87 -7.65 -2.39 2.85
CA PHE A 87 -6.76 -1.60 2.01
C PHE A 87 -6.24 -2.47 0.87
N TYR A 88 -5.86 -1.81 -0.22
CA TYR A 88 -5.31 -2.51 -1.38
C TYR A 88 -4.33 -1.66 -2.16
N PHE A 89 -3.38 -2.37 -2.75
CA PHE A 89 -2.41 -1.84 -3.70
C PHE A 89 -2.42 -2.68 -4.97
N ARG A 90 -1.95 -2.06 -6.05
CA ARG A 90 -1.76 -2.72 -7.33
C ARG A 90 -0.29 -2.83 -7.69
N THR A 91 0.04 -3.76 -8.58
CA THR A 91 1.37 -3.89 -9.19
C THR A 91 1.52 -2.89 -10.34
N ASP A 92 2.65 -2.21 -10.45
CA ASP A 92 2.96 -1.33 -11.58
C ASP A 92 4.23 -1.80 -12.30
N PRO A 93 4.08 -2.60 -13.37
CA PRO A 93 5.21 -3.18 -14.08
C PRO A 93 6.16 -2.14 -14.69
N LYS A 94 5.66 -0.94 -15.02
CA LYS A 94 6.46 0.15 -15.58
C LYS A 94 7.54 0.64 -14.62
N SER A 95 7.23 0.76 -13.33
CA SER A 95 8.16 1.26 -12.30
C SER A 95 8.81 0.13 -11.50
N GLY A 96 8.41 -1.13 -11.70
CA GLY A 96 8.86 -2.26 -10.89
C GLY A 96 8.40 -2.18 -9.43
N SER A 97 7.40 -1.35 -9.13
CA SER A 97 6.93 -1.09 -7.77
C SER A 97 5.43 -1.31 -7.65
N TYR A 98 4.87 -0.96 -6.49
CA TYR A 98 3.43 -1.06 -6.22
C TYR A 98 2.87 0.34 -5.98
N ILE A 99 1.65 0.60 -6.48
CA ILE A 99 0.91 1.81 -6.18
C ILE A 99 -0.22 1.50 -5.20
N ILE A 100 -0.28 2.32 -4.15
CA ILE A 100 -1.36 2.30 -3.17
C ILE A 100 -2.60 2.94 -3.80
N GLU A 101 -3.73 2.23 -3.77
CA GLU A 101 -4.99 2.77 -4.31
C GLU A 101 -5.93 3.24 -3.19
N ARG A 102 -6.08 2.47 -2.09
CA ARG A 102 -7.03 2.82 -1.02
C ARG A 102 -6.62 2.31 0.35
N GLY A 103 -7.04 3.06 1.38
CA GLY A 103 -7.12 2.63 2.78
C GLY A 103 -5.87 2.92 3.62
N VAL A 104 -4.76 3.24 2.96
CA VAL A 104 -3.49 3.54 3.62
C VAL A 104 -2.77 4.69 2.93
N LYS A 105 -1.88 5.35 3.66
CA LYS A 105 -0.98 6.39 3.16
C LYS A 105 0.47 5.93 3.31
N LEU A 106 1.29 6.18 2.30
CA LEU A 106 2.72 5.93 2.37
C LEU A 106 3.36 6.78 3.47
N PHE A 107 4.17 6.16 4.33
CA PHE A 107 4.93 6.89 5.33
C PHE A 107 6.39 7.04 4.89
N ASP A 108 6.71 8.21 4.33
CA ASP A 108 8.07 8.58 3.97
C ASP A 108 8.70 9.39 5.11
N GLY A 109 9.57 8.75 5.91
CA GLY A 109 10.29 9.42 7.00
C GLY A 109 11.08 10.65 6.52
N ASN A 110 11.69 10.57 5.33
CA ASN A 110 12.50 11.65 4.76
C ASN A 110 11.65 12.86 4.30
N LEU A 111 10.51 12.60 3.65
CA LEU A 111 9.62 13.67 3.15
C LEU A 111 8.99 14.44 4.31
N ASN A 112 8.59 13.73 5.38
CA ASN A 112 8.02 14.33 6.58
C ASN A 112 9.04 15.22 7.30
N ASN A 113 10.30 14.80 7.36
CA ASN A 113 11.38 15.61 7.91
C ASN A 113 11.64 16.88 7.07
N GLN A 114 11.62 16.80 5.74
CA GLN A 114 11.73 17.98 4.89
C GLN A 114 10.54 18.94 5.05
N LYS A 115 9.31 18.43 5.15
CA LYS A 115 8.11 19.26 5.39
C LYS A 115 8.15 19.95 6.76
N ARG A 116 8.61 19.25 7.81
CA ARG A 116 8.87 19.84 9.13
C ARG A 116 9.92 20.95 9.09
N LYS A 117 11.05 20.73 8.40
CA LYS A 117 12.08 21.77 8.22
C LYS A 117 11.53 23.00 7.48
N LYS A 118 10.77 22.80 6.39
CA LYS A 118 10.16 23.89 5.61
C LYS A 118 9.15 24.71 6.43
N SER A 119 8.29 24.05 7.22
CA SER A 119 7.33 24.75 8.09
C SER A 119 8.02 25.54 9.21
N MET A 120 9.08 24.99 9.82
CA MET A 120 9.90 25.73 10.79
C MET A 120 10.56 26.96 10.18
N MET A 121 11.09 26.87 8.95
CA MET A 121 11.65 28.03 8.23
C MET A 121 10.57 29.08 7.93
N GLY A 122 9.40 28.67 7.44
CA GLY A 122 8.28 29.57 7.18
C GLY A 122 7.83 30.34 8.44
N ASN A 123 7.71 29.63 9.57
CA ASN A 123 7.35 30.25 10.85
C ASN A 123 8.43 31.22 11.35
N ARG A 124 9.71 30.90 11.17
CA ARG A 124 10.83 31.81 11.46
C ARG A 124 10.78 33.08 10.61
N ILE A 125 10.55 32.95 9.31
CA ILE A 125 10.47 34.09 8.37
C ILE A 125 9.29 34.99 8.73
N ASN A 126 8.12 34.42 9.05
CA ASN A 126 6.95 35.21 9.44
C ASN A 126 7.17 35.97 10.75
N LYS A 127 7.87 35.35 11.71
CA LYS A 127 8.24 36.02 12.97
C LYS A 127 9.20 37.19 12.73
N ILE A 128 10.19 37.03 11.85
CA ILE A 128 11.13 38.11 11.48
C ILE A 128 10.39 39.26 10.79
N LYS A 129 9.49 38.95 9.84
CA LYS A 129 8.67 39.97 9.16
C LYS A 129 7.84 40.78 10.15
N TYR A 130 7.13 40.11 11.06
CA TYR A 130 6.33 40.75 12.09
C TYR A 130 7.15 41.71 12.97
N VAL A 131 8.34 41.29 13.40
CA VAL A 131 9.25 42.15 14.19
C VAL A 131 9.74 43.34 13.36
N SER A 132 10.09 43.12 12.08
CA SER A 132 10.54 44.22 11.20
C SER A 132 9.44 45.24 10.93
N ASP A 133 8.18 44.82 10.84
CA ASP A 133 7.02 45.69 10.63
C ASP A 133 6.74 46.55 11.88
N ILE A 134 6.91 46.00 13.08
CA ILE A 134 6.83 46.74 14.34
C ILE A 134 7.91 47.81 14.41
N ILE A 135 9.16 47.45 14.10
CA ILE A 135 10.29 48.39 14.13
C ILE A 135 10.05 49.54 13.14
N LYS A 136 9.62 49.24 11.90
CA LYS A 136 9.30 50.28 10.91
C LYS A 136 8.21 51.24 11.40
N LYS A 137 7.14 50.73 12.02
CA LYS A 137 6.09 51.58 12.60
C LYS A 137 6.63 52.49 13.72
N HIS A 138 7.50 51.98 14.58
CA HIS A 138 8.13 52.80 15.63
C HIS A 138 9.02 53.91 15.07
N TYR A 139 9.82 53.62 14.04
CA TYR A 139 10.68 54.64 13.40
C TYR A 139 9.88 55.73 12.68
N ILE A 140 8.78 55.38 11.99
CA ILE A 140 7.92 56.36 11.31
C ILE A 140 7.21 57.28 12.31
N ASN A 141 6.78 56.76 13.46
CA ASN A 141 6.14 57.55 14.49
C ASN A 141 7.10 58.53 15.19
N ASN A 142 8.39 58.19 15.28
CA ASN A 142 9.42 59.05 15.86
C ASN A 142 9.96 60.13 14.90
N LEU A 143 9.64 60.07 13.61
CA LEU A 143 10.03 61.05 12.59
C LEU A 143 8.94 62.11 12.31
N ASN A 144 7.72 61.91 12.82
CA ASN A 144 6.59 62.82 12.66
C ASN A 144 6.35 63.72 13.90
N ILE A 145 7.41 63.91 14.71
CA ILE A 145 7.52 64.89 15.81
C ILE A 145 8.71 65.78 15.46
#